data_AF-A0A3A0FUC9-F1
#
_entry.id   AF-A0A3A0FUC9-F1
#
_cell.length_a   1.000
_cell.length_b   1.000
_cell.length_c   1.000
_cell.angle_alpha   90.00
_cell.angle_beta   90.00
_cell.angle_gamma   90.00
#
_symmetry.space_group_name_H-M   'P 1'
#
loop_
_entity.id
_entity.type
_entity.pdbx_description
1 polymer ?
#
loop_
_entity_poly.entity_id
_entity_poly.type
_entity_poly.pdbx_seq_one_letter_code
_entity_poly.pdbx_strand_id
1 'polypeptide(L)'
;MPARIWTPAAPLALAAVACLAAPGFPGAPLAHGQPGPAAPTLITHVAVGTQPVGVGVNPATNRIYVANRSAGTASVIDGATNAVVATIAVGLAPSYQVAVDPGANRAYVLNNGSGTLSVIDGATDTVVDTIRGLPSAPEGLAVHPGRREVYVTRSARTFTVVDAATHTAVRDIDTARSNHTIAVNAQTDLAYVALSSPGRLAVIDLAARAARLEVPAVGHPAVDATTNTVYLADFLAPRLWIVDGATHTVAGTVPLASPPLLVAVDPPRRCVYTSHPSGMLSAISMDSRTVVATLPLGLQPAGVAVNPVNGRVYVANERSNTVSVVQGGDCRRETVETATPTRSPTSPPTATATVTPTSPPTATPTATATPTSPPTATPTPTATPTPTPTAIPPRPVFLPIALKDPGCPPADRFVDVALVIDASTSMRGLTERGRPKLEAVVEAAETFLGQGIRLDTGQDRVAVIAFNDRAHPLQGLTSDRGLLHAALRRVAVREQSRVDLGVAAATAELTGPRRRPGAAKAMIVLSDGRA
;
A
#
# COMPACT_ATOMS: atom_id res chain seq x y z
N MET A 1 -5.41 45.27 72.32
CA MET A 1 -4.29 45.97 71.64
C MET A 1 -4.33 45.63 70.14
N PRO A 2 -3.66 46.39 69.25
CA PRO A 2 -4.06 46.58 67.84
C PRO A 2 -3.44 45.51 66.88
N ALA A 3 -3.61 45.52 65.55
CA ALA A 3 -4.04 46.56 64.58
C ALA A 3 -4.72 45.91 63.32
N ARG A 4 -5.51 46.59 62.45
CA ARG A 4 -5.13 47.43 61.27
C ARG A 4 -4.12 46.74 60.29
N ILE A 5 -4.21 46.81 58.95
CA ILE A 5 -5.11 47.54 58.02
C ILE A 5 -5.02 47.00 56.55
N TRP A 6 -6.01 47.32 55.71
CA TRP A 6 -6.02 47.40 54.21
C TRP A 6 -5.91 46.17 53.27
N THR A 7 -6.91 46.11 52.37
CA THR A 7 -6.84 45.74 50.94
C THR A 7 -6.18 46.88 50.11
N PRO A 8 -5.71 46.72 48.85
CA PRO A 8 -6.24 45.89 47.73
C PRO A 8 -5.13 44.98 47.09
N ALA A 9 -5.17 44.43 45.86
CA ALA A 9 -6.00 44.69 44.67
C ALA A 9 -6.14 43.48 43.71
N ALA A 10 -6.74 43.75 42.53
CA ALA A 10 -6.87 42.90 41.33
C ALA A 10 -6.00 43.51 40.18
N PRO A 11 -5.93 42.98 38.92
CA PRO A 11 -6.82 41.98 38.28
C PRO A 11 -6.15 40.97 37.27
N LEU A 12 -7.00 40.15 36.60
CA LEU A 12 -6.79 39.48 35.28
C LEU A 12 -5.60 38.49 35.14
N ALA A 13 -5.70 37.24 34.67
CA ALA A 13 -6.62 36.64 33.69
C ALA A 13 -6.44 35.10 33.56
N LEU A 14 -7.37 34.47 32.81
CA LEU A 14 -7.30 33.20 32.08
C LEU A 14 -6.84 31.88 32.77
N ALA A 15 -7.87 31.08 33.04
CA ALA A 15 -7.94 29.62 33.08
C ALA A 15 -6.87 28.79 32.35
N ALA A 16 -6.48 27.69 32.99
CA ALA A 16 -5.98 26.47 32.35
C ALA A 16 -6.72 25.26 32.93
N VAL A 17 -7.42 24.49 32.09
CA VAL A 17 -8.06 23.22 32.50
C VAL A 17 -7.08 22.08 32.29
N ALA A 18 -6.56 21.52 33.38
CA ALA A 18 -5.73 20.32 33.34
C ALA A 18 -6.59 19.06 33.40
N CYS A 19 -6.39 18.13 32.46
CA CYS A 19 -6.99 16.80 32.53
C CYS A 19 -5.99 15.85 33.21
N LEU A 20 -6.23 15.55 34.48
CA LEU A 20 -5.48 14.57 35.27
C LEU A 20 -6.10 13.18 35.13
N ALA A 21 -5.25 12.14 35.12
CA ALA A 21 -5.71 10.75 35.06
C ALA A 21 -6.37 10.31 36.39
N ALA A 22 -7.30 9.35 36.30
CA ALA A 22 -7.98 8.76 37.44
C ALA A 22 -7.82 7.21 37.46
N PRO A 23 -7.62 6.58 38.63
CA PRO A 23 -7.62 5.13 38.78
C PRO A 23 -9.05 4.55 38.82
N GLY A 24 -9.18 3.24 38.61
CA GLY A 24 -10.48 2.55 38.52
C GLY A 24 -10.95 1.83 39.80
N PHE A 25 -12.24 1.50 39.82
CA PHE A 25 -12.90 0.53 40.72
C PHE A 25 -14.06 -0.15 39.94
N PRO A 26 -14.68 -1.25 40.44
CA PRO A 26 -15.29 -2.28 39.57
C PRO A 26 -16.83 -2.31 39.54
N GLY A 27 -17.40 -3.13 38.63
CA GLY A 27 -18.60 -3.90 38.98
C GLY A 27 -19.89 -3.77 38.15
N ALA A 28 -19.84 -3.98 36.81
CA ALA A 28 -21.00 -4.38 35.97
C ALA A 28 -22.17 -3.35 35.81
N PRO A 29 -23.17 -3.59 34.91
CA PRO A 29 -23.26 -4.61 33.85
C PRO A 29 -23.21 -4.02 32.42
N LEU A 30 -23.34 -4.89 31.42
CA LEU A 30 -23.38 -4.54 29.99
C LEU A 30 -24.79 -4.09 29.55
N ALA A 31 -24.94 -2.86 29.04
CA ALA A 31 -25.74 -2.54 27.83
C ALA A 31 -25.84 -1.02 27.59
N HIS A 32 -25.23 -0.54 26.49
CA HIS A 32 -25.84 0.32 25.46
C HIS A 32 -24.73 0.83 24.53
N GLY A 33 -24.71 0.35 23.29
CA GLY A 33 -23.72 0.76 22.30
C GLY A 33 -23.91 2.22 21.89
N GLN A 34 -22.85 3.01 21.93
CA GLN A 34 -22.79 4.26 21.17
C GLN A 34 -22.96 3.92 19.67
N PRO A 35 -23.75 4.70 18.90
CA PRO A 35 -23.80 4.53 17.45
C PRO A 35 -22.41 4.63 16.83
N GLY A 36 -22.12 3.79 15.84
CA GLY A 36 -20.89 3.89 15.05
C GLY A 36 -20.79 5.24 14.32
N PRO A 37 -19.58 5.66 13.93
CA PRO A 37 -19.41 6.86 13.11
C PRO A 37 -20.13 6.68 11.77
N ALA A 38 -20.61 7.77 11.16
CA ALA A 38 -21.25 7.72 9.84
C ALA A 38 -20.23 7.37 8.74
N ALA A 39 -19.08 8.06 8.75
CA ALA A 39 -17.93 7.78 7.88
C ALA A 39 -16.94 6.80 8.56
N PRO A 40 -16.18 6.01 7.78
CA PRO A 40 -15.09 5.18 8.31
C PRO A 40 -13.92 6.06 8.81
N THR A 41 -13.21 5.62 9.84
CA THR A 41 -12.07 6.35 10.41
C THR A 41 -10.83 5.46 10.59
N LEU A 42 -9.65 6.00 10.28
CA LEU A 42 -8.39 5.28 10.46
C LEU A 42 -8.06 5.17 11.96
N ILE A 43 -7.90 3.94 12.48
CA ILE A 43 -7.48 3.69 13.86
C ILE A 43 -5.95 3.72 13.95
N THR A 44 -5.25 2.95 13.10
CA THR A 44 -3.79 2.81 13.13
C THR A 44 -3.26 2.13 11.86
N HIS A 45 -1.94 2.15 11.68
CA HIS A 45 -1.23 1.25 10.77
C HIS A 45 -0.40 0.24 11.59
N VAL A 46 -0.63 -1.06 11.37
CA VAL A 46 0.13 -2.15 11.98
C VAL A 46 1.24 -2.57 11.03
N ALA A 47 2.50 -2.56 11.47
CA ALA A 47 3.62 -3.06 10.67
C ALA A 47 3.56 -4.59 10.54
N VAL A 48 3.84 -5.11 9.34
CA VAL A 48 3.79 -6.55 8.99
C VAL A 48 5.01 -6.93 8.14
N GLY A 49 5.04 -8.14 7.59
CA GLY A 49 6.09 -8.57 6.65
C GLY A 49 6.11 -7.76 5.34
N THR A 50 7.13 -8.00 4.51
CA THR A 50 7.35 -7.19 3.30
C THR A 50 6.37 -7.51 2.18
N GLN A 51 5.88 -6.44 1.54
CA GLN A 51 4.90 -6.46 0.46
C GLN A 51 3.59 -7.19 0.83
N PRO A 52 2.81 -6.71 1.82
CA PRO A 52 1.53 -7.30 2.17
C PRO A 52 0.51 -7.09 1.04
N VAL A 53 -0.14 -8.16 0.59
CA VAL A 53 -1.02 -8.14 -0.60
C VAL A 53 -2.42 -8.66 -0.35
N GLY A 54 -2.59 -9.64 0.54
CA GLY A 54 -3.88 -10.26 0.85
C GLY A 54 -4.19 -10.17 2.35
N VAL A 55 -5.47 -10.01 2.69
CA VAL A 55 -5.94 -9.98 4.07
C VAL A 55 -7.15 -10.90 4.20
N GLY A 56 -7.16 -11.75 5.23
CA GLY A 56 -8.28 -12.60 5.61
C GLY A 56 -8.58 -12.42 7.09
N VAL A 57 -9.86 -12.53 7.48
CA VAL A 57 -10.32 -12.28 8.85
C VAL A 57 -11.08 -13.50 9.36
N ASN A 58 -10.73 -14.01 10.55
CA ASN A 58 -11.61 -14.89 11.31
C ASN A 58 -12.44 -14.04 12.30
N PRO A 59 -13.74 -13.80 12.03
CA PRO A 59 -14.59 -13.04 12.96
C PRO A 59 -14.88 -13.79 14.27
N ALA A 60 -14.76 -15.13 14.30
CA ALA A 60 -15.03 -15.94 15.49
C ALA A 60 -13.90 -15.87 16.53
N THR A 61 -12.64 -15.77 16.10
CA THR A 61 -11.46 -15.60 16.98
C THR A 61 -10.88 -14.18 16.97
N ASN A 62 -11.45 -13.28 16.16
CA ASN A 62 -10.93 -11.93 15.90
C ASN A 62 -9.44 -11.92 15.50
N ARG A 63 -9.00 -12.93 14.75
CA ARG A 63 -7.66 -13.08 14.16
C ARG A 63 -7.65 -12.57 12.72
N ILE A 64 -6.59 -11.87 12.32
CA ILE A 64 -6.43 -11.33 10.96
C ILE A 64 -5.13 -11.83 10.36
N TYR A 65 -5.23 -12.49 9.21
CA TYR A 65 -4.13 -13.15 8.51
C TYR A 65 -3.72 -12.31 7.30
N VAL A 66 -2.44 -11.97 7.19
CA VAL A 66 -1.90 -11.01 6.22
C VAL A 66 -0.82 -11.67 5.38
N ALA A 67 -1.08 -11.86 4.08
CA ALA A 67 -0.16 -12.48 3.13
C ALA A 67 0.94 -11.50 2.70
N ASN A 68 2.20 -11.78 3.07
CA ASN A 68 3.38 -10.95 2.80
C ASN A 68 4.14 -11.50 1.58
N ARG A 69 3.90 -10.93 0.40
CA ARG A 69 4.34 -11.46 -0.91
C ARG A 69 5.86 -11.56 -1.05
N SER A 70 6.59 -10.53 -0.63
CA SER A 70 8.05 -10.50 -0.75
C SER A 70 8.74 -11.27 0.39
N ALA A 71 8.09 -11.44 1.54
CA ALA A 71 8.66 -12.18 2.67
C ALA A 71 8.45 -13.70 2.60
N GLY A 72 7.44 -14.18 1.86
CA GLY A 72 7.04 -15.59 1.90
C GLY A 72 6.43 -16.00 3.25
N THR A 73 5.79 -15.05 3.94
CA THR A 73 5.20 -15.25 5.27
C THR A 73 3.75 -14.81 5.33
N ALA A 74 3.03 -15.30 6.33
CA ALA A 74 1.74 -14.74 6.76
C ALA A 74 1.91 -14.12 8.16
N SER A 75 1.63 -12.82 8.30
CA SER A 75 1.57 -12.18 9.63
C SER A 75 0.17 -12.35 10.22
N VAL A 76 0.09 -12.68 11.51
CA VAL A 76 -1.17 -12.79 12.25
C VAL A 76 -1.30 -11.59 13.19
N ILE A 77 -2.37 -10.81 13.03
CA ILE A 77 -2.73 -9.68 13.88
C ILE A 77 -3.85 -10.12 14.83
N ASP A 78 -3.69 -9.81 16.11
CA ASP A 78 -4.76 -9.87 17.10
C ASP A 78 -5.69 -8.66 16.93
N GLY A 79 -6.93 -8.89 16.51
CA GLY A 79 -7.90 -7.84 16.16
C GLY A 79 -8.51 -7.11 17.35
N ALA A 80 -8.11 -7.40 18.59
CA ALA A 80 -8.49 -6.61 19.76
C ALA A 80 -7.43 -5.54 20.02
N THR A 81 -6.18 -5.99 20.19
CA THR A 81 -4.99 -5.16 20.49
C THR A 81 -4.39 -4.46 19.28
N ASN A 82 -4.66 -4.94 18.06
CA ASN A 82 -4.00 -4.57 16.80
C ASN A 82 -2.48 -4.87 16.80
N ALA A 83 -2.00 -5.81 17.61
CA ALA A 83 -0.61 -6.26 17.61
C ALA A 83 -0.40 -7.47 16.68
N VAL A 84 0.77 -7.57 16.04
CA VAL A 84 1.20 -8.83 15.40
C VAL A 84 1.57 -9.84 16.49
N VAL A 85 0.88 -10.98 16.53
CA VAL A 85 1.10 -12.05 17.51
C VAL A 85 1.89 -13.24 16.96
N ALA A 86 1.88 -13.43 15.64
CA ALA A 86 2.70 -14.44 14.96
C ALA A 86 3.17 -13.94 13.58
N THR A 87 4.27 -14.51 13.08
CA THR A 87 4.66 -14.43 11.67
C THR A 87 5.07 -15.82 11.22
N ILE A 88 4.26 -16.38 10.32
CA ILE A 88 4.23 -17.78 9.93
C ILE A 88 4.95 -17.92 8.60
N ALA A 89 5.90 -18.84 8.47
CA ALA A 89 6.48 -19.18 7.17
C ALA A 89 5.46 -19.94 6.31
N VAL A 90 5.26 -19.50 5.06
CA VAL A 90 4.37 -20.15 4.09
C VAL A 90 5.18 -20.51 2.82
N GLY A 91 4.62 -20.38 1.62
CA GLY A 91 5.34 -20.55 0.36
C GLY A 91 5.81 -19.23 -0.26
N LEU A 92 6.37 -19.31 -1.48
CA LEU A 92 6.86 -18.14 -2.21
C LEU A 92 5.72 -17.34 -2.84
N ALA A 93 5.85 -16.01 -2.80
CA ALA A 93 4.92 -15.03 -3.33
C ALA A 93 3.43 -15.35 -3.09
N PRO A 94 2.94 -15.30 -1.82
CA PRO A 94 1.52 -15.28 -1.50
C PRO A 94 0.67 -14.35 -2.39
N SER A 95 -0.56 -14.75 -2.71
CA SER A 95 -1.48 -14.04 -3.60
C SER A 95 -2.35 -12.99 -2.87
N TYR A 96 -3.13 -12.22 -3.65
CA TYR A 96 -3.99 -11.15 -3.15
C TYR A 96 -5.22 -11.64 -2.36
N GLN A 97 -5.56 -12.94 -2.37
CA GLN A 97 -6.67 -13.50 -1.58
C GLN A 97 -6.17 -14.43 -0.47
N VAL A 98 -6.61 -14.17 0.76
CA VAL A 98 -6.45 -15.07 1.92
C VAL A 98 -7.85 -15.48 2.36
N ALA A 99 -8.17 -16.76 2.24
CA ALA A 99 -9.48 -17.28 2.62
C ALA A 99 -9.46 -17.84 4.03
N VAL A 100 -10.60 -17.78 4.72
CA VAL A 100 -10.74 -18.20 6.12
C VAL A 100 -12.02 -19.01 6.27
N ASP A 101 -11.94 -20.10 7.02
CA ASP A 101 -13.10 -20.83 7.56
C ASP A 101 -13.23 -20.48 9.06
N PRO A 102 -14.21 -19.65 9.45
CA PRO A 102 -14.42 -19.29 10.85
C PRO A 102 -14.89 -20.46 11.71
N GLY A 103 -15.59 -21.44 11.12
CA GLY A 103 -16.17 -22.58 11.84
C GLY A 103 -15.15 -23.70 12.09
N ALA A 104 -14.25 -23.94 11.14
CA ALA A 104 -13.11 -24.83 11.32
C ALA A 104 -11.90 -24.16 12.03
N ASN A 105 -11.96 -22.84 12.24
CA ASN A 105 -10.83 -21.99 12.66
C ASN A 105 -9.57 -22.27 11.82
N ARG A 106 -9.71 -22.10 10.49
CA ARG A 106 -8.64 -22.32 9.50
C ARG A 106 -8.43 -21.09 8.65
N ALA A 107 -7.17 -20.76 8.37
CA ALA A 107 -6.81 -19.78 7.34
C ALA A 107 -6.03 -20.46 6.21
N TYR A 108 -6.23 -19.99 4.99
CA TYR A 108 -5.69 -20.59 3.78
C TYR A 108 -4.92 -19.51 3.00
N VAL A 109 -3.63 -19.73 2.78
CA VAL A 109 -2.73 -18.76 2.12
C VAL A 109 -2.18 -19.36 0.84
N LEU A 110 -2.61 -18.81 -0.30
CA LEU A 110 -2.26 -19.30 -1.63
C LEU A 110 -0.90 -18.75 -2.08
N ASN A 111 0.08 -19.63 -2.25
CA ASN A 111 1.46 -19.27 -2.55
C ASN A 111 1.74 -19.32 -4.05
N ASN A 112 1.29 -18.29 -4.78
CA ASN A 112 1.35 -18.19 -6.25
C ASN A 112 2.74 -18.53 -6.82
N GLY A 113 3.81 -18.01 -6.22
CA GLY A 113 5.19 -18.23 -6.67
C GLY A 113 5.78 -19.61 -6.38
N SER A 114 5.05 -20.49 -5.67
CA SER A 114 5.49 -21.88 -5.40
C SER A 114 4.49 -22.96 -5.81
N GLY A 115 3.29 -22.59 -6.30
CA GLY A 115 2.27 -23.57 -6.67
C GLY A 115 1.75 -24.40 -5.49
N THR A 116 1.62 -23.77 -4.31
CA THR A 116 1.16 -24.43 -3.08
C THR A 116 0.10 -23.63 -2.34
N LEU A 117 -0.66 -24.29 -1.46
CA LEU A 117 -1.63 -23.66 -0.56
C LEU A 117 -1.29 -24.06 0.87
N SER A 118 -0.94 -23.10 1.72
CA SER A 118 -0.67 -23.35 3.15
C SER A 118 -1.98 -23.34 3.94
N VAL A 119 -2.19 -24.37 4.75
CA VAL A 119 -3.31 -24.49 5.69
C VAL A 119 -2.80 -24.13 7.08
N ILE A 120 -3.38 -23.09 7.68
CA ILE A 120 -3.01 -22.56 8.99
C ILE A 120 -4.12 -22.89 10.00
N ASP A 121 -3.74 -23.45 11.15
CA ASP A 121 -4.61 -23.59 12.31
C ASP A 121 -4.63 -22.26 13.08
N GLY A 122 -5.84 -21.70 13.29
CA GLY A 122 -6.04 -20.40 13.95
C GLY A 122 -6.21 -20.46 15.46
N ALA A 123 -5.88 -21.59 16.10
CA ALA A 123 -5.75 -21.73 17.55
C ALA A 123 -4.28 -21.85 17.98
N THR A 124 -3.43 -22.46 17.15
CA THR A 124 -1.98 -22.49 17.33
C THR A 124 -1.22 -21.40 16.56
N ASP A 125 -1.88 -20.74 15.59
CA ASP A 125 -1.28 -19.80 14.63
C ASP A 125 -0.04 -20.42 13.92
N THR A 126 -0.18 -21.67 13.45
CA THR A 126 0.86 -22.44 12.72
C THR A 126 0.34 -23.09 11.45
N VAL A 127 1.24 -23.34 10.47
CA VAL A 127 0.93 -24.20 9.32
C VAL A 127 0.76 -25.64 9.80
N VAL A 128 -0.41 -26.23 9.55
CA VAL A 128 -0.69 -27.65 9.79
C VAL A 128 -0.54 -28.51 8.53
N ASP A 129 -0.63 -27.91 7.34
CA ASP A 129 -0.33 -28.59 6.08
C ASP A 129 0.08 -27.62 4.95
N THR A 130 0.74 -28.12 3.92
CA THR A 130 1.02 -27.40 2.67
C THR A 130 0.66 -28.28 1.48
N ILE A 131 -0.46 -27.93 0.86
CA ILE A 131 -1.02 -28.63 -0.30
C ILE A 131 -0.15 -28.32 -1.51
N ARG A 132 0.33 -29.38 -2.17
CA ARG A 132 1.30 -29.34 -3.28
C ARG A 132 0.69 -29.94 -4.54
N GLY A 133 1.35 -29.73 -5.68
CA GLY A 133 0.83 -30.19 -6.97
C GLY A 133 -0.36 -29.37 -7.47
N LEU A 134 -0.57 -28.16 -6.92
CA LEU A 134 -1.52 -27.23 -7.51
C LEU A 134 -0.96 -26.75 -8.86
N PRO A 135 -1.83 -26.55 -9.86
CA PRO A 135 -1.41 -26.09 -11.18
C PRO A 135 -0.76 -24.70 -11.14
N SER A 136 0.10 -24.44 -12.13
CA SER A 136 0.95 -23.24 -12.21
C SER A 136 0.17 -21.92 -12.17
N ALA A 137 0.77 -20.90 -11.53
CA ALA A 137 0.20 -19.56 -11.34
C ALA A 137 -1.25 -19.56 -10.80
N PRO A 138 -1.49 -20.11 -9.59
CA PRO A 138 -2.78 -19.99 -8.92
C PRO A 138 -2.91 -18.58 -8.31
N GLU A 139 -4.05 -17.93 -8.52
CA GLU A 139 -4.24 -16.49 -8.29
C GLU A 139 -5.28 -16.20 -7.22
N GLY A 140 -6.45 -16.84 -7.30
CA GLY A 140 -7.57 -16.61 -6.40
C GLY A 140 -7.96 -17.82 -5.56
N LEU A 141 -8.68 -17.54 -4.47
CA LEU A 141 -8.93 -18.47 -3.38
C LEU A 141 -10.27 -18.17 -2.70
N ALA A 142 -11.13 -19.19 -2.56
CA ALA A 142 -12.36 -19.12 -1.77
C ALA A 142 -12.66 -20.43 -1.05
N VAL A 143 -13.49 -20.40 -0.01
CA VAL A 143 -13.86 -21.55 0.83
C VAL A 143 -15.38 -21.68 0.89
N HIS A 144 -15.90 -22.92 0.82
CA HIS A 144 -17.29 -23.24 1.13
C HIS A 144 -17.37 -24.04 2.45
N PRO A 145 -17.54 -23.38 3.62
CA PRO A 145 -17.41 -24.03 4.92
C PRO A 145 -18.38 -25.21 5.10
N GLY A 146 -19.65 -25.05 4.70
CA GLY A 146 -20.68 -26.10 4.78
C GLY A 146 -20.42 -27.34 3.91
N ARG A 147 -19.47 -27.27 2.97
CA ARG A 147 -19.06 -28.38 2.09
C ARG A 147 -17.65 -28.88 2.38
N ARG A 148 -16.89 -28.14 3.21
CA ARG A 148 -15.47 -28.37 3.49
C ARG A 148 -14.64 -28.45 2.19
N GLU A 149 -14.98 -27.60 1.21
CA GLU A 149 -14.24 -27.46 -0.04
C GLU A 149 -13.53 -26.09 -0.09
N VAL A 150 -12.31 -26.07 -0.63
CA VAL A 150 -11.54 -24.88 -0.98
C VAL A 150 -11.35 -24.85 -2.49
N TYR A 151 -11.53 -23.69 -3.11
CA TYR A 151 -11.42 -23.52 -4.56
C TYR A 151 -10.24 -22.62 -4.90
N VAL A 152 -9.39 -23.08 -5.82
CA VAL A 152 -8.16 -22.40 -6.25
C VAL A 152 -8.24 -22.06 -7.75
N THR A 153 -8.40 -20.78 -8.07
CA THR A 153 -8.42 -20.27 -9.45
C THR A 153 -7.02 -19.93 -9.96
N ARG A 154 -6.87 -19.87 -11.29
CA ARG A 154 -5.62 -19.66 -12.03
C ARG A 154 -5.90 -19.07 -13.42
N SER A 155 -4.87 -18.55 -14.08
CA SER A 155 -4.94 -17.98 -15.44
C SER A 155 -5.10 -19.05 -16.55
N ALA A 156 -6.03 -20.00 -16.39
CA ALA A 156 -6.31 -21.09 -17.32
C ALA A 156 -7.76 -21.58 -17.20
N ARG A 157 -8.21 -22.43 -18.14
CA ARG A 157 -9.65 -22.76 -18.37
C ARG A 157 -10.36 -23.51 -17.23
N THR A 158 -9.65 -24.07 -16.26
CA THR A 158 -10.24 -24.80 -15.11
C THR A 158 -9.73 -24.24 -13.79
N PHE A 159 -10.45 -24.50 -12.69
CA PHE A 159 -10.00 -24.23 -11.32
C PHE A 159 -10.08 -25.50 -10.47
N THR A 160 -9.24 -25.61 -9.45
CA THR A 160 -9.09 -26.85 -8.67
C THR A 160 -9.93 -26.80 -7.40
N VAL A 161 -10.71 -27.85 -7.16
CA VAL A 161 -11.38 -28.13 -5.88
C VAL A 161 -10.45 -28.92 -4.99
N VAL A 162 -10.31 -28.49 -3.75
CA VAL A 162 -9.48 -29.10 -2.70
C VAL A 162 -10.37 -29.44 -1.51
N ASP A 163 -10.21 -30.63 -0.94
CA ASP A 163 -10.91 -31.05 0.27
C ASP A 163 -10.23 -30.45 1.52
N ALA A 164 -11.01 -29.79 2.38
CA ALA A 164 -10.54 -29.09 3.59
C ALA A 164 -10.43 -30.01 4.83
N ALA A 165 -10.71 -31.30 4.70
CA ALA A 165 -10.55 -32.32 5.73
C ALA A 165 -9.36 -33.26 5.44
N THR A 166 -9.13 -33.61 4.18
CA THR A 166 -7.99 -34.46 3.75
C THR A 166 -6.84 -33.66 3.13
N HIS A 167 -7.03 -32.37 2.85
CA HIS A 167 -6.07 -31.48 2.20
C HIS A 167 -5.61 -31.93 0.80
N THR A 168 -6.39 -32.78 0.13
CA THR A 168 -6.09 -33.29 -1.22
C THR A 168 -6.87 -32.52 -2.29
N ALA A 169 -6.25 -32.28 -3.45
CA ALA A 169 -6.98 -31.87 -4.65
C ALA A 169 -7.95 -32.99 -5.07
N VAL A 170 -9.23 -32.66 -5.23
CA VAL A 170 -10.31 -33.60 -5.53
C VAL A 170 -10.55 -33.68 -7.03
N ARG A 171 -10.77 -32.52 -7.68
CA ARG A 171 -11.15 -32.44 -9.10
C ARG A 171 -11.03 -31.00 -9.61
N ASP A 172 -10.78 -30.85 -10.90
CA ASP A 172 -10.89 -29.58 -11.61
C ASP A 172 -12.31 -29.33 -12.15
N ILE A 173 -12.78 -28.08 -12.08
CA ILE A 173 -14.03 -27.60 -12.68
C ILE A 173 -13.71 -26.66 -13.85
N ASP A 174 -14.42 -26.81 -14.96
CA ASP A 174 -14.22 -26.05 -16.21
C ASP A 174 -15.06 -24.75 -16.21
N THR A 175 -14.39 -23.61 -16.38
CA THR A 175 -15.00 -22.27 -16.45
C THR A 175 -15.24 -21.78 -17.88
N ALA A 176 -15.07 -22.66 -18.87
CA ALA A 176 -15.09 -22.43 -20.32
C ALA A 176 -14.00 -21.49 -20.87
N ARG A 177 -13.63 -20.44 -20.10
CA ARG A 177 -12.52 -19.50 -20.36
C ARG A 177 -11.52 -19.55 -19.22
N SER A 178 -10.37 -18.91 -19.45
CA SER A 178 -9.38 -18.60 -18.41
C SER A 178 -10.04 -17.87 -17.23
N ASN A 179 -9.85 -18.36 -16.01
CA ASN A 179 -10.31 -17.69 -14.78
C ASN A 179 -9.19 -16.80 -14.16
N HIS A 180 -9.45 -16.22 -12.99
CA HIS A 180 -8.48 -15.37 -12.25
C HIS A 180 -8.80 -15.37 -10.74
N THR A 181 -9.94 -14.80 -10.33
CA THR A 181 -10.42 -14.75 -8.94
C THR A 181 -11.79 -15.39 -8.78
N ILE A 182 -12.13 -15.76 -7.55
CA ILE A 182 -13.36 -16.44 -7.17
C ILE A 182 -13.92 -15.85 -5.88
N ALA A 183 -15.26 -15.85 -5.77
CA ALA A 183 -16.00 -15.71 -4.52
C ALA A 183 -17.13 -16.75 -4.48
N VAL A 184 -17.59 -17.12 -3.29
CA VAL A 184 -18.59 -18.20 -3.08
C VAL A 184 -19.77 -17.64 -2.30
N ASN A 185 -21.00 -17.93 -2.74
CA ASN A 185 -22.17 -17.82 -1.88
C ASN A 185 -22.50 -19.21 -1.30
N ALA A 186 -22.07 -19.45 -0.06
CA ALA A 186 -22.27 -20.72 0.62
C ALA A 186 -23.73 -20.98 1.06
N GLN A 187 -24.64 -20.03 0.84
CA GLN A 187 -26.09 -20.20 1.07
C GLN A 187 -26.85 -20.65 -0.19
N THR A 188 -26.31 -20.39 -1.39
CA THR A 188 -26.92 -20.79 -2.66
C THR A 188 -26.13 -21.87 -3.42
N ASP A 189 -25.00 -22.32 -2.86
CA ASP A 189 -24.07 -23.30 -3.43
C ASP A 189 -23.54 -22.90 -4.83
N LEU A 190 -23.29 -21.59 -4.98
CA LEU A 190 -22.77 -20.97 -6.20
C LEU A 190 -21.38 -20.36 -5.99
N ALA A 191 -20.52 -20.49 -6.99
CA ALA A 191 -19.30 -19.70 -7.11
C ALA A 191 -19.41 -18.68 -8.25
N TYR A 192 -18.88 -17.49 -8.02
CA TYR A 192 -18.78 -16.39 -8.96
C TYR A 192 -17.31 -16.22 -9.34
N VAL A 193 -16.98 -16.47 -10.60
CA VAL A 193 -15.58 -16.59 -11.07
C VAL A 193 -15.29 -15.55 -12.15
N ALA A 194 -14.30 -14.71 -11.92
CA ALA A 194 -13.84 -13.71 -12.89
C ALA A 194 -13.10 -14.38 -14.05
N LEU A 195 -13.53 -14.08 -15.28
CA LEU A 195 -12.95 -14.63 -16.51
C LEU A 195 -12.10 -13.60 -17.26
N SER A 196 -11.00 -14.08 -17.85
CA SER A 196 -10.09 -13.29 -18.69
C SER A 196 -10.39 -13.48 -20.18
N SER A 197 -10.72 -12.35 -20.84
CA SER A 197 -10.90 -12.13 -22.28
C SER A 197 -12.02 -12.93 -23.02
N PRO A 198 -13.11 -12.27 -23.46
CA PRO A 198 -13.59 -10.96 -22.99
C PRO A 198 -13.90 -11.04 -21.49
N GLY A 199 -13.77 -9.91 -20.78
CA GLY A 199 -14.11 -9.86 -19.36
C GLY A 199 -15.55 -10.30 -19.11
N ARG A 200 -15.74 -11.29 -18.24
CA ARG A 200 -17.03 -11.89 -17.86
C ARG A 200 -16.97 -12.39 -16.41
N LEU A 201 -18.15 -12.60 -15.82
CA LEU A 201 -18.32 -13.33 -14.57
C LEU A 201 -19.04 -14.65 -14.87
N ALA A 202 -18.37 -15.79 -14.67
CA ALA A 202 -19.04 -17.07 -14.71
C ALA A 202 -19.81 -17.30 -13.40
N VAL A 203 -21.04 -17.79 -13.52
CA VAL A 203 -21.79 -18.38 -12.39
C VAL A 203 -21.61 -19.90 -12.48
N ILE A 204 -20.99 -20.48 -11.46
CA ILE A 204 -20.69 -21.91 -11.36
C ILE A 204 -21.60 -22.55 -10.32
N ASP A 205 -22.26 -23.64 -10.71
CA ASP A 205 -22.96 -24.53 -9.81
C ASP A 205 -21.95 -25.45 -9.12
N LEU A 206 -21.87 -25.40 -7.79
CA LEU A 206 -20.91 -26.22 -7.03
C LEU A 206 -21.46 -27.63 -6.76
N ALA A 207 -22.78 -27.84 -6.74
CA ALA A 207 -23.40 -29.17 -6.63
C ALA A 207 -23.26 -29.95 -7.94
N ALA A 208 -23.64 -29.34 -9.08
CA ALA A 208 -23.47 -29.93 -10.41
C ALA A 208 -22.01 -29.85 -10.92
N ARG A 209 -21.15 -29.05 -10.26
CA ARG A 209 -19.74 -28.82 -10.61
C ARG A 209 -19.56 -28.37 -12.07
N ALA A 210 -20.40 -27.44 -12.52
CA ALA A 210 -20.48 -26.97 -13.91
C ALA A 210 -20.82 -25.47 -14.01
N ALA A 211 -20.38 -24.82 -15.08
CA ALA A 211 -20.79 -23.44 -15.38
C ALA A 211 -22.26 -23.37 -15.80
N ARG A 212 -23.04 -22.48 -15.18
CA ARG A 212 -24.45 -22.20 -15.53
C ARG A 212 -24.55 -21.15 -16.64
N LEU A 213 -23.87 -20.00 -16.50
CA LEU A 213 -23.90 -18.88 -17.46
C LEU A 213 -22.76 -17.86 -17.25
N GLU A 214 -22.61 -16.92 -18.19
CA GLU A 214 -21.67 -15.78 -18.13
C GLU A 214 -22.38 -14.41 -18.08
N VAL A 215 -22.24 -13.69 -16.97
CA VAL A 215 -22.76 -12.32 -16.78
C VAL A 215 -21.83 -11.29 -17.45
N PRO A 216 -22.34 -10.24 -18.12
CA PRO A 216 -21.54 -9.16 -18.70
C PRO A 216 -21.01 -8.15 -17.65
N ALA A 217 -20.31 -8.65 -16.62
CA ALA A 217 -19.62 -7.87 -15.61
C ALA A 217 -18.15 -8.31 -15.51
N VAL A 218 -17.26 -7.41 -15.04
CA VAL A 218 -15.80 -7.65 -14.99
C VAL A 218 -15.23 -7.14 -13.67
N GLY A 219 -14.28 -7.87 -13.10
CA GLY A 219 -13.56 -7.46 -11.89
C GLY A 219 -13.41 -8.58 -10.87
N HIS A 220 -12.80 -8.27 -9.74
CA HIS A 220 -12.67 -9.22 -8.64
C HIS A 220 -13.96 -9.26 -7.81
N PRO A 221 -14.62 -10.43 -7.66
CA PRO A 221 -15.93 -10.52 -7.02
C PRO A 221 -15.84 -10.60 -5.49
N ALA A 222 -16.85 -10.07 -4.81
CA ALA A 222 -17.22 -10.40 -3.44
C ALA A 222 -18.75 -10.50 -3.32
N VAL A 223 -19.22 -11.21 -2.30
CA VAL A 223 -20.62 -11.63 -2.17
C VAL A 223 -21.21 -11.09 -0.86
N ASP A 224 -22.35 -10.40 -0.95
CA ASP A 224 -23.29 -10.32 0.16
C ASP A 224 -24.19 -11.55 0.12
N ALA A 225 -23.93 -12.52 0.99
CA ALA A 225 -24.76 -13.72 1.08
C ALA A 225 -26.19 -13.39 1.55
N THR A 226 -26.36 -12.35 2.38
CA THR A 226 -27.64 -12.02 3.04
C THR A 226 -28.69 -11.48 2.06
N THR A 227 -28.25 -10.84 0.98
CA THR A 227 -29.12 -10.39 -0.13
C THR A 227 -28.88 -11.17 -1.42
N ASN A 228 -27.93 -12.12 -1.43
CA ASN A 228 -27.39 -12.77 -2.63
C ASN A 228 -26.95 -11.75 -3.72
N THR A 229 -26.33 -10.64 -3.31
CA THR A 229 -25.77 -9.62 -4.22
C THR A 229 -24.28 -9.87 -4.45
N VAL A 230 -23.81 -9.70 -5.69
CA VAL A 230 -22.38 -9.81 -6.03
C VAL A 230 -21.85 -8.44 -6.46
N TYR A 231 -20.75 -8.02 -5.83
CA TYR A 231 -20.04 -6.79 -6.12
C TYR A 231 -18.72 -7.12 -6.82
N LEU A 232 -18.35 -6.40 -7.90
CA LEU A 232 -17.10 -6.64 -8.62
C LEU A 232 -16.25 -5.37 -8.70
N ALA A 233 -15.01 -5.45 -8.21
CA ALA A 233 -14.00 -4.42 -8.36
C ALA A 233 -13.39 -4.47 -9.78
N ASP A 234 -13.85 -3.57 -10.67
CA ASP A 234 -13.39 -3.51 -12.06
C ASP A 234 -12.01 -2.83 -12.14
N PHE A 235 -10.93 -3.60 -11.96
CA PHE A 235 -9.56 -3.06 -11.95
C PHE A 235 -9.12 -2.39 -13.27
N LEU A 236 -9.94 -2.43 -14.34
CA LEU A 236 -9.70 -1.75 -15.61
C LEU A 236 -10.44 -0.41 -15.74
N ALA A 237 -11.41 -0.11 -14.87
CA ALA A 237 -12.25 1.08 -14.97
C ALA A 237 -12.63 1.65 -13.58
N PRO A 238 -12.83 2.96 -13.42
CA PRO A 238 -13.17 3.57 -12.12
C PRO A 238 -14.65 3.31 -11.73
N ARG A 239 -15.01 2.05 -11.46
CA ARG A 239 -16.35 1.62 -11.06
C ARG A 239 -16.36 0.32 -10.25
N LEU A 240 -17.44 0.12 -9.52
CA LEU A 240 -17.85 -1.18 -8.97
C LEU A 240 -19.06 -1.69 -9.77
N TRP A 241 -19.08 -2.95 -10.20
CA TRP A 241 -20.32 -3.56 -10.73
C TRP A 241 -21.17 -4.11 -9.59
N ILE A 242 -22.49 -4.11 -9.79
CA ILE A 242 -23.47 -4.79 -8.93
C ILE A 242 -24.21 -5.81 -9.81
N VAL A 243 -24.18 -7.08 -9.42
CA VAL A 243 -24.90 -8.19 -10.05
C VAL A 243 -25.87 -8.78 -9.05
N ASP A 244 -27.11 -8.96 -9.47
CA ASP A 244 -28.13 -9.70 -8.72
C ASP A 244 -27.83 -11.21 -8.84
N GLY A 245 -27.62 -11.89 -7.72
CA GLY A 245 -27.26 -13.31 -7.69
C GLY A 245 -28.44 -14.27 -7.77
N ALA A 246 -29.68 -13.79 -7.84
CA ALA A 246 -30.88 -14.60 -8.03
C ALA A 246 -31.35 -14.59 -9.49
N THR A 247 -31.28 -13.45 -10.17
CA THR A 247 -31.53 -13.33 -11.62
C THR A 247 -30.28 -13.56 -12.47
N HIS A 248 -29.10 -13.43 -11.86
CA HIS A 248 -27.79 -13.39 -12.53
C HIS A 248 -27.66 -12.26 -13.57
N THR A 249 -28.33 -11.11 -13.34
CA THR A 249 -28.25 -9.93 -14.21
C THR A 249 -27.47 -8.78 -13.57
N VAL A 250 -26.95 -7.86 -14.39
CA VAL A 250 -26.32 -6.62 -13.90
C VAL A 250 -27.40 -5.70 -13.33
N ALA A 251 -27.37 -5.49 -12.01
CA ALA A 251 -28.28 -4.62 -11.29
C ALA A 251 -27.84 -3.14 -11.30
N GLY A 252 -26.60 -2.84 -11.70
CA GLY A 252 -26.08 -1.49 -11.89
C GLY A 252 -24.56 -1.38 -11.73
N THR A 253 -24.06 -0.14 -11.65
CA THR A 253 -22.65 0.17 -11.35
C THR A 253 -22.56 1.38 -10.42
N VAL A 254 -21.60 1.37 -9.49
CA VAL A 254 -21.21 2.54 -8.68
C VAL A 254 -20.01 3.21 -9.35
N PRO A 255 -20.04 4.50 -9.72
CA PRO A 255 -18.86 5.22 -10.18
C PRO A 255 -17.88 5.48 -9.02
N LEU A 256 -16.57 5.38 -9.28
CA LEU A 256 -15.51 5.55 -8.29
C LEU A 256 -14.52 6.63 -8.76
N ALA A 257 -13.67 7.13 -7.86
CA ALA A 257 -12.66 8.14 -8.20
C ALA A 257 -11.43 7.58 -8.95
N SER A 258 -11.17 6.27 -8.83
CA SER A 258 -10.09 5.56 -9.54
C SER A 258 -10.41 4.06 -9.61
N PRO A 259 -9.75 3.26 -10.46
CA PRO A 259 -9.95 1.82 -10.51
C PRO A 259 -9.73 1.16 -9.13
N PRO A 260 -10.66 0.32 -8.65
CA PRO A 260 -10.50 -0.46 -7.43
C PRO A 260 -9.64 -1.71 -7.69
N LEU A 261 -9.05 -2.29 -6.63
CA LEU A 261 -8.38 -3.60 -6.71
C LEU A 261 -9.25 -4.72 -6.12
N LEU A 262 -9.61 -4.61 -4.84
CA LEU A 262 -10.39 -5.64 -4.14
C LEU A 262 -11.55 -5.02 -3.36
N VAL A 263 -12.52 -5.86 -3.01
CA VAL A 263 -13.78 -5.46 -2.39
C VAL A 263 -14.11 -6.38 -1.21
N ALA A 264 -14.55 -5.77 -0.11
CA ALA A 264 -15.06 -6.44 1.08
C ALA A 264 -16.47 -5.92 1.40
N VAL A 265 -17.29 -6.74 2.05
CA VAL A 265 -18.73 -6.53 2.18
C VAL A 265 -19.12 -6.66 3.66
N ASP A 266 -19.79 -5.65 4.22
CA ASP A 266 -20.25 -5.61 5.61
C ASP A 266 -21.79 -5.40 5.66
N PRO A 267 -22.59 -6.47 5.49
CA PRO A 267 -24.05 -6.36 5.45
C PRO A 267 -24.69 -5.77 6.72
N PRO A 268 -24.23 -6.08 7.96
CA PRO A 268 -24.71 -5.42 9.18
C PRO A 268 -24.72 -3.88 9.15
N ARG A 269 -23.71 -3.27 8.51
CA ARG A 269 -23.54 -1.81 8.38
C ARG A 269 -23.92 -1.26 7.01
N ARG A 270 -24.46 -2.12 6.12
CA ARG A 270 -24.82 -1.79 4.73
C ARG A 270 -23.68 -1.15 3.94
N CYS A 271 -22.43 -1.51 4.26
CA CYS A 271 -21.24 -0.94 3.64
C CYS A 271 -20.55 -1.94 2.71
N VAL A 272 -20.18 -1.48 1.52
CA VAL A 272 -19.18 -2.13 0.68
C VAL A 272 -17.90 -1.30 0.73
N TYR A 273 -16.77 -1.94 1.03
CA TYR A 273 -15.46 -1.31 1.14
C TYR A 273 -14.58 -1.76 -0.02
N THR A 274 -13.94 -0.83 -0.73
CA THR A 274 -13.02 -1.19 -1.81
C THR A 274 -11.72 -0.40 -1.78
N SER A 275 -10.61 -1.11 -1.97
CA SER A 275 -9.26 -0.56 -1.95
C SER A 275 -8.86 -0.03 -3.32
N HIS A 276 -8.17 1.11 -3.34
CA HIS A 276 -7.62 1.70 -4.55
C HIS A 276 -6.09 1.77 -4.46
N PRO A 277 -5.33 1.24 -5.44
CA PRO A 277 -3.87 1.34 -5.48
C PRO A 277 -3.32 2.79 -5.46
N SER A 278 -4.18 3.78 -5.70
CA SER A 278 -3.91 5.22 -5.57
C SER A 278 -3.73 5.72 -4.13
N GLY A 279 -3.99 4.90 -3.11
CA GLY A 279 -3.81 5.25 -1.69
C GLY A 279 -5.11 5.43 -0.90
N MET A 280 -6.26 5.04 -1.46
CA MET A 280 -7.59 5.31 -0.86
C MET A 280 -8.36 4.03 -0.54
N LEU A 281 -9.20 4.11 0.49
CA LEU A 281 -10.38 3.27 0.70
C LEU A 281 -11.62 4.05 0.23
N SER A 282 -12.52 3.42 -0.52
CA SER A 282 -13.89 3.92 -0.70
C SER A 282 -14.85 3.11 0.17
N ALA A 283 -15.75 3.79 0.88
CA ALA A 283 -16.91 3.20 1.53
C ALA A 283 -18.18 3.56 0.73
N ILE A 284 -18.97 2.55 0.42
CA ILE A 284 -20.09 2.60 -0.51
C ILE A 284 -21.34 2.10 0.20
N SER A 285 -22.45 2.84 0.10
CA SER A 285 -23.73 2.36 0.65
C SER A 285 -24.33 1.27 -0.24
N MET A 286 -24.76 0.16 0.36
CA MET A 286 -25.55 -0.87 -0.31
C MET A 286 -26.95 -0.36 -0.69
N ASP A 287 -27.46 0.65 0.03
CA ASP A 287 -28.84 1.12 -0.09
C ASP A 287 -28.98 2.14 -1.23
N SER A 288 -28.20 3.24 -1.20
CA SER A 288 -28.21 4.28 -2.24
C SER A 288 -27.24 4.01 -3.40
N ARG A 289 -26.33 3.04 -3.27
CA ARG A 289 -25.34 2.65 -4.29
C ARG A 289 -24.38 3.80 -4.68
N THR A 290 -24.06 4.66 -3.73
CA THR A 290 -23.12 5.78 -3.86
C THR A 290 -21.88 5.56 -3.00
N VAL A 291 -20.77 6.23 -3.33
CA VAL A 291 -19.63 6.39 -2.41
C VAL A 291 -20.06 7.40 -1.33
N VAL A 292 -20.18 6.95 -0.09
CA VAL A 292 -20.56 7.81 1.05
C VAL A 292 -19.37 8.47 1.72
N ALA A 293 -18.17 7.87 1.59
CA ALA A 293 -16.92 8.42 2.10
C ALA A 293 -15.70 7.81 1.39
N THR A 294 -14.61 8.56 1.36
CA THR A 294 -13.26 8.03 1.07
C THR A 294 -12.34 8.29 2.26
N LEU A 295 -11.32 7.44 2.43
CA LEU A 295 -10.36 7.52 3.54
C LEU A 295 -8.94 7.22 3.01
N PRO A 296 -7.94 8.10 3.20
CA PRO A 296 -6.57 7.81 2.83
C PRO A 296 -5.97 6.69 3.69
N LEU A 297 -5.12 5.88 3.07
CA LEU A 297 -4.44 4.72 3.64
C LEU A 297 -2.91 4.85 3.51
N GLY A 298 -2.19 3.73 3.55
CA GLY A 298 -0.78 3.68 3.17
C GLY A 298 -0.57 3.62 1.65
N LEU A 299 0.68 3.38 1.26
CA LEU A 299 1.09 3.35 -0.14
C LEU A 299 0.71 2.03 -0.82
N GLN A 300 0.11 2.13 -2.01
CA GLN A 300 -0.41 1.02 -2.83
C GLN A 300 -1.31 0.03 -2.05
N PRO A 301 -2.51 0.46 -1.59
CA PRO A 301 -3.50 -0.45 -0.99
C PRO A 301 -3.85 -1.63 -1.90
N ALA A 302 -3.92 -2.82 -1.30
CA ALA A 302 -4.10 -4.10 -1.97
C ALA A 302 -5.33 -4.83 -1.40
N GLY A 303 -5.16 -5.99 -0.76
CA GLY A 303 -6.25 -6.76 -0.15
C GLY A 303 -6.96 -5.99 0.95
N VAL A 304 -8.30 -6.06 0.92
CA VAL A 304 -9.21 -5.50 1.94
C VAL A 304 -10.11 -6.60 2.47
N ALA A 305 -10.31 -6.63 3.79
CA ALA A 305 -11.24 -7.52 4.48
C ALA A 305 -11.92 -6.79 5.64
N VAL A 306 -13.05 -7.30 6.12
CA VAL A 306 -13.81 -6.72 7.24
C VAL A 306 -14.13 -7.79 8.28
N ASN A 307 -14.08 -7.44 9.56
CA ASN A 307 -14.72 -8.20 10.62
C ASN A 307 -16.16 -7.67 10.80
N PRO A 308 -17.21 -8.34 10.29
CA PRO A 308 -18.58 -7.83 10.39
C PRO A 308 -19.09 -7.74 11.83
N VAL A 309 -18.50 -8.49 12.78
CA VAL A 309 -18.91 -8.48 14.20
C VAL A 309 -18.58 -7.14 14.85
N ASN A 310 -17.33 -6.67 14.75
CA ASN A 310 -16.88 -5.41 15.38
C ASN A 310 -16.76 -4.22 14.40
N GLY A 311 -16.89 -4.45 13.10
CA GLY A 311 -16.84 -3.43 12.05
C GLY A 311 -15.44 -2.93 11.72
N ARG A 312 -14.37 -3.59 12.18
CA ARG A 312 -13.02 -3.22 11.79
C ARG A 312 -12.74 -3.70 10.36
N VAL A 313 -12.34 -2.76 9.50
CA VAL A 313 -11.87 -3.00 8.13
C VAL A 313 -10.34 -3.01 8.16
N TYR A 314 -9.73 -3.98 7.49
CA TYR A 314 -8.30 -4.21 7.45
C TYR A 314 -7.84 -4.17 6.00
N VAL A 315 -6.87 -3.29 5.69
CA VAL A 315 -6.36 -3.10 4.32
C VAL A 315 -4.84 -3.23 4.28
N ALA A 316 -4.32 -4.16 3.48
CA ALA A 316 -2.88 -4.28 3.24
C ALA A 316 -2.38 -3.13 2.37
N ASN A 317 -1.29 -2.47 2.79
CA ASN A 317 -0.63 -1.39 2.05
C ASN A 317 0.68 -1.92 1.47
N GLU A 318 0.65 -2.34 0.20
CA GLU A 318 1.70 -3.14 -0.45
C GLU A 318 3.08 -2.47 -0.40
N ARG A 319 3.15 -1.13 -0.43
CA ARG A 319 4.41 -0.37 -0.41
C ARG A 319 4.77 0.24 0.94
N SER A 320 3.85 0.24 1.91
CA SER A 320 4.14 0.68 3.28
C SER A 320 4.61 -0.45 4.19
N ASN A 321 4.44 -1.72 3.81
CA ASN A 321 4.64 -2.89 4.70
C ASN A 321 3.77 -2.82 5.96
N THR A 322 2.56 -2.29 5.84
CA THR A 322 1.59 -2.15 6.93
C THR A 322 0.22 -2.66 6.54
N VAL A 323 -0.62 -2.95 7.54
CA VAL A 323 -2.07 -3.03 7.42
C VAL A 323 -2.69 -1.79 8.05
N SER A 324 -3.51 -1.06 7.30
CA SER A 324 -4.41 -0.04 7.85
C SER A 324 -5.54 -0.74 8.60
N VAL A 325 -5.72 -0.41 9.87
CA VAL A 325 -6.90 -0.80 10.67
C VAL A 325 -7.84 0.39 10.72
N VAL A 326 -9.04 0.21 10.22
CA VAL A 326 -10.06 1.25 10.03
C VAL A 326 -11.31 0.84 10.81
N GLN A 327 -11.90 1.76 11.57
CA GLN A 327 -13.26 1.57 12.08
C GLN A 327 -14.23 1.83 10.93
N GLY A 328 -14.98 0.82 10.52
CA GLY A 328 -16.05 0.96 9.55
C GLY A 328 -17.19 1.83 10.07
N GLY A 329 -17.79 2.60 9.17
CA GLY A 329 -18.98 3.42 9.46
C GLY A 329 -20.30 2.65 9.34
N ASP A 330 -21.42 3.34 9.54
CA ASP A 330 -22.78 2.88 9.25
C ASP A 330 -23.29 3.55 7.96
N CYS A 331 -23.15 2.88 6.81
CA CYS A 331 -23.43 3.45 5.49
C CYS A 331 -24.93 3.67 5.19
N ARG A 332 -25.80 3.48 6.19
CA ARG A 332 -27.18 4.00 6.22
C ARG A 332 -27.25 5.50 6.54
N ARG A 333 -26.18 6.07 7.10
CA ARG A 333 -26.09 7.46 7.56
C ARG A 333 -25.30 8.31 6.55
N GLU A 334 -25.96 8.75 5.49
CA GLU A 334 -25.32 9.58 4.47
C GLU A 334 -24.90 10.95 5.05
N THR A 335 -23.61 11.26 4.99
CA THR A 335 -23.05 12.56 5.37
C THR A 335 -23.25 13.58 4.24
N VAL A 336 -24.36 14.32 4.29
CA VAL A 336 -24.66 15.40 3.35
C VAL A 336 -23.87 16.67 3.74
N GLU A 337 -22.68 16.86 3.17
CA GLU A 337 -21.86 18.06 3.38
C GLU A 337 -21.73 18.90 2.08
N THR A 338 -22.75 19.70 1.79
CA THR A 338 -22.86 20.52 0.58
C THR A 338 -22.06 21.82 0.69
N ALA A 339 -20.74 21.75 0.49
CA ALA A 339 -19.84 22.92 0.51
C ALA A 339 -19.96 23.78 -0.77
N THR A 340 -20.91 24.73 -0.79
CA THR A 340 -21.07 25.70 -1.89
C THR A 340 -19.90 26.69 -1.96
N PRO A 341 -19.10 26.73 -3.05
CA PRO A 341 -17.90 27.57 -3.11
C PRO A 341 -18.22 29.03 -3.50
N THR A 342 -18.32 29.91 -2.50
CA THR A 342 -18.44 31.36 -2.71
C THR A 342 -17.16 31.92 -3.34
N ARG A 343 -17.20 32.25 -4.65
CA ARG A 343 -16.10 32.95 -5.32
C ARG A 343 -16.13 34.45 -5.02
N SER A 344 -14.95 35.04 -4.82
CA SER A 344 -14.69 36.48 -4.95
C SER A 344 -13.50 36.70 -5.89
N PRO A 345 -13.50 37.71 -6.78
CA PRO A 345 -12.54 37.80 -7.89
C PRO A 345 -11.40 38.81 -7.69
N THR A 346 -10.27 38.58 -8.36
CA THR A 346 -9.25 39.60 -8.66
C THR A 346 -8.52 39.29 -9.98
N SER A 347 -8.01 40.35 -10.62
CA SER A 347 -7.51 40.36 -12.01
C SER A 347 -5.98 40.60 -12.07
N PRO A 348 -5.40 41.09 -13.19
CA PRO A 348 -4.94 40.34 -14.37
C PRO A 348 -3.39 40.31 -14.51
N PRO A 349 -2.81 39.56 -15.48
CA PRO A 349 -1.35 39.42 -15.63
C PRO A 349 -0.68 40.52 -16.46
N THR A 350 0.63 40.70 -16.25
CA THR A 350 1.52 41.64 -16.99
C THR A 350 2.64 40.88 -17.71
N ALA A 351 3.09 41.38 -18.87
CA ALA A 351 4.17 40.84 -19.71
C ALA A 351 4.93 42.02 -20.39
N THR A 352 6.00 41.88 -21.19
CA THR A 352 6.57 40.73 -21.94
C THR A 352 8.08 40.92 -22.12
N ALA A 353 8.89 39.84 -22.15
CA ALA A 353 10.27 39.88 -22.68
C ALA A 353 10.72 38.52 -23.26
N THR A 354 11.27 38.54 -24.49
CA THR A 354 11.79 37.37 -25.22
C THR A 354 13.16 37.72 -25.80
N VAL A 355 14.13 36.80 -25.73
CA VAL A 355 15.39 36.89 -26.49
C VAL A 355 15.74 35.50 -27.04
N THR A 356 16.22 35.47 -28.29
CA THR A 356 16.49 34.26 -29.11
C THR A 356 18.01 34.20 -29.41
N PRO A 357 18.65 33.03 -29.63
CA PRO A 357 20.09 32.85 -29.40
C PRO A 357 20.99 33.04 -30.64
N THR A 358 22.31 33.01 -30.44
CA THR A 358 23.34 33.08 -31.49
C THR A 358 24.45 32.04 -31.30
N SER A 359 24.94 31.44 -32.39
CA SER A 359 26.07 30.48 -32.51
C SER A 359 26.34 30.21 -34.02
N PRO A 360 27.45 29.57 -34.46
CA PRO A 360 28.75 29.28 -33.82
C PRO A 360 29.89 30.02 -34.58
N PRO A 361 31.15 29.50 -34.67
CA PRO A 361 31.48 28.59 -35.78
C PRO A 361 32.48 27.44 -35.43
N THR A 362 32.84 26.64 -36.45
CA THR A 362 33.55 25.34 -36.37
C THR A 362 34.98 25.39 -36.92
N ALA A 363 35.86 24.48 -36.49
CA ALA A 363 37.11 24.09 -37.19
C ALA A 363 37.39 22.57 -37.03
N THR A 364 38.26 21.98 -37.87
CA THR A 364 38.24 20.53 -38.20
C THR A 364 39.65 19.84 -38.08
N PRO A 365 40.03 18.68 -38.70
CA PRO A 365 40.59 17.53 -37.94
C PRO A 365 42.03 17.09 -38.39
N THR A 366 42.36 15.77 -38.24
CA THR A 366 43.44 14.97 -38.91
C THR A 366 44.66 14.61 -38.01
N ALA A 367 45.27 13.41 -37.98
CA ALA A 367 44.83 12.02 -38.27
C ALA A 367 45.84 10.93 -37.74
N THR A 368 45.33 9.68 -37.61
CA THR A 368 45.92 8.33 -37.85
C THR A 368 47.39 7.96 -37.53
N ALA A 369 47.59 6.87 -36.75
CA ALA A 369 48.64 5.85 -36.97
C ALA A 369 48.31 4.48 -36.30
N THR A 370 48.70 3.37 -36.96
CA THR A 370 48.59 1.93 -36.56
C THR A 370 49.48 1.09 -37.51
N PRO A 371 49.73 -0.24 -37.35
CA PRO A 371 49.54 -1.18 -36.22
C PRO A 371 50.80 -2.06 -35.92
N THR A 372 50.74 -3.02 -34.97
CA THR A 372 51.59 -4.25 -34.99
C THR A 372 51.06 -5.40 -34.11
N SER A 373 51.20 -6.65 -34.57
CA SER A 373 50.91 -7.97 -33.94
C SER A 373 51.64 -9.08 -34.75
N PRO A 374 51.68 -10.39 -34.39
CA PRO A 374 51.40 -11.12 -33.13
C PRO A 374 52.67 -11.92 -32.63
N PRO A 375 52.57 -12.97 -31.77
CA PRO A 375 52.36 -14.35 -32.25
C PRO A 375 51.52 -15.27 -31.30
N THR A 376 51.39 -16.56 -31.64
CA THR A 376 50.60 -17.63 -30.96
C THR A 376 51.36 -18.98 -30.96
N ALA A 377 50.98 -20.07 -30.25
CA ALA A 377 49.77 -20.36 -29.46
C ALA A 377 50.13 -20.73 -27.98
N THR A 378 49.75 -21.81 -27.27
CA THR A 378 49.02 -23.11 -27.50
C THR A 378 48.31 -23.50 -26.14
N PRO A 379 47.57 -24.63 -25.94
CA PRO A 379 46.32 -24.57 -25.16
C PRO A 379 46.14 -25.54 -23.96
N THR A 380 44.94 -25.49 -23.35
CA THR A 380 44.30 -26.53 -22.49
C THR A 380 44.73 -26.51 -21.00
N PRO A 381 43.83 -26.73 -20.00
CA PRO A 381 42.45 -27.25 -20.06
C PRO A 381 41.32 -26.28 -19.67
N THR A 382 40.10 -26.71 -20.00
CA THR A 382 38.81 -26.05 -19.75
C THR A 382 38.46 -25.95 -18.27
N ALA A 383 37.98 -24.78 -17.84
CA ALA A 383 37.17 -24.61 -16.63
C ALA A 383 35.74 -24.21 -17.02
N THR A 384 34.72 -24.87 -16.44
CA THR A 384 33.31 -24.57 -16.71
C THR A 384 32.96 -23.18 -16.15
N PRO A 385 32.32 -22.28 -16.92
CA PRO A 385 31.89 -20.99 -16.40
C PRO A 385 30.72 -21.16 -15.43
N THR A 386 30.95 -20.83 -14.16
CA THR A 386 29.90 -20.58 -13.17
C THR A 386 28.95 -19.50 -13.71
N PRO A 387 27.61 -19.66 -13.61
CA PRO A 387 26.68 -18.67 -14.14
C PRO A 387 26.84 -17.32 -13.44
N THR A 388 27.24 -16.30 -14.20
CA THR A 388 27.29 -14.91 -13.74
C THR A 388 25.90 -14.48 -13.26
N PRO A 389 25.75 -13.93 -12.04
CA PRO A 389 24.45 -13.47 -11.56
C PRO A 389 23.94 -12.32 -12.43
N THR A 390 22.79 -12.51 -13.08
CA THR A 390 22.15 -11.51 -13.94
C THR A 390 21.85 -10.24 -13.15
N ALA A 391 22.54 -9.14 -13.48
CA ALA A 391 22.43 -7.89 -12.74
C ALA A 391 21.02 -7.29 -12.86
N ILE A 392 20.24 -7.38 -11.77
CA ILE A 392 18.88 -6.84 -11.67
C ILE A 392 18.92 -5.32 -12.01
N PRO A 393 17.98 -4.80 -12.82
CA PRO A 393 17.91 -3.37 -13.11
C PRO A 393 17.59 -2.58 -11.83
N PRO A 394 18.22 -1.41 -11.61
CA PRO A 394 17.99 -0.59 -10.43
C PRO A 394 16.56 -0.06 -10.45
N ARG A 395 15.74 -0.44 -9.46
CA ARG A 395 14.37 0.08 -9.33
C ARG A 395 14.43 1.56 -8.93
N PRO A 396 13.68 2.46 -9.59
CA PRO A 396 13.66 3.86 -9.21
C PRO A 396 13.10 4.03 -7.78
N VAL A 397 13.92 4.61 -6.89
CA VAL A 397 13.54 4.91 -5.50
C VAL A 397 12.64 6.16 -5.48
N PHE A 398 11.34 5.95 -5.68
CA PHE A 398 10.34 6.98 -5.48
C PHE A 398 10.11 7.20 -3.98
N LEU A 399 10.74 8.25 -3.44
CA LEU A 399 10.45 8.74 -2.10
C LEU A 399 9.13 9.53 -2.09
N PRO A 400 8.23 9.28 -1.13
CA PRO A 400 7.02 10.07 -0.97
C PRO A 400 7.38 11.46 -0.43
N ILE A 401 7.42 12.44 -1.33
CA ILE A 401 7.45 13.86 -0.97
C ILE A 401 6.10 14.18 -0.30
N ALA A 402 6.09 14.24 1.03
CA ALA A 402 4.89 14.49 1.82
C ALA A 402 4.45 15.95 1.65
N LEU A 403 3.39 16.19 0.87
CA LEU A 403 3.05 17.52 0.37
C LEU A 403 1.56 17.84 0.54
N LYS A 404 1.25 18.64 1.57
CA LYS A 404 -0.01 19.37 1.80
C LYS A 404 -1.31 18.67 1.36
N ASP A 405 -1.84 17.83 2.23
CA ASP A 405 -3.29 17.67 2.32
C ASP A 405 -3.90 18.98 2.88
N PRO A 406 -4.81 19.67 2.16
CA PRO A 406 -5.43 20.90 2.65
C PRO A 406 -6.51 20.68 3.73
N GLY A 407 -6.97 19.43 3.93
CA GLY A 407 -7.99 19.08 4.93
C GLY A 407 -7.46 18.96 6.37
N CYS A 408 -6.14 18.93 6.56
CA CYS A 408 -5.53 18.82 7.88
C CYS A 408 -4.83 20.14 8.27
N PRO A 409 -5.29 20.86 9.32
CA PRO A 409 -4.45 21.88 9.92
C PRO A 409 -3.21 21.18 10.51
N PRO A 410 -1.98 21.49 10.05
CA PRO A 410 -0.82 20.82 10.58
C PRO A 410 -0.70 21.18 12.06
N ALA A 411 -0.58 20.17 12.93
CA ALA A 411 0.03 20.41 14.23
C ALA A 411 1.39 21.09 13.99
N ASP A 412 1.71 22.14 14.75
CA ASP A 412 2.92 22.97 14.58
C ASP A 412 4.22 22.20 14.89
N ARG A 413 4.52 21.27 13.99
CA ARG A 413 5.64 20.35 14.00
C ARG A 413 6.51 20.70 12.80
N PHE A 414 7.65 21.27 13.14
CA PHE A 414 8.78 21.51 12.27
C PHE A 414 9.38 20.18 11.82
N VAL A 415 9.85 20.09 10.58
CA VAL A 415 10.57 18.91 10.08
C VAL A 415 12.00 19.27 9.72
N ASP A 416 12.96 18.58 10.32
CA ASP A 416 14.36 18.57 9.91
C ASP A 416 14.59 17.36 8.99
N VAL A 417 15.06 17.60 7.76
CA VAL A 417 15.20 16.60 6.70
C VAL A 417 16.64 16.49 6.23
N ALA A 418 17.16 15.26 6.07
CA ALA A 418 18.42 15.02 5.37
C ALA A 418 18.15 14.41 3.99
N LEU A 419 18.50 15.14 2.93
CA LEU A 419 18.62 14.61 1.57
C LEU A 419 19.99 13.91 1.44
N VAL A 420 19.96 12.61 1.18
CA VAL A 420 21.15 11.73 1.13
C VAL A 420 21.27 11.17 -0.28
N ILE A 421 22.10 11.80 -1.10
CA ILE A 421 22.18 11.59 -2.54
C ILE A 421 23.36 10.69 -2.88
N ASP A 422 23.08 9.61 -3.63
CA ASP A 422 24.09 8.77 -4.22
C ASP A 422 24.84 9.55 -5.31
N ALA A 423 26.16 9.63 -5.16
CA ALA A 423 27.08 10.27 -6.08
C ALA A 423 28.19 9.28 -6.52
N SER A 424 27.85 7.99 -6.57
CA SER A 424 28.70 6.91 -7.10
C SER A 424 28.65 6.83 -8.63
N THR A 425 29.55 6.05 -9.22
CA THR A 425 29.60 5.85 -10.68
C THR A 425 28.36 5.16 -11.27
N SER A 426 27.53 4.47 -10.47
CA SER A 426 26.25 3.89 -10.95
C SER A 426 25.27 4.97 -11.45
N MET A 427 25.37 6.18 -10.88
CA MET A 427 24.50 7.33 -11.10
C MET A 427 24.82 8.10 -12.40
N ARG A 428 25.92 7.74 -13.10
CA ARG A 428 26.14 8.12 -14.51
C ARG A 428 25.28 7.33 -15.48
N GLY A 429 24.74 6.18 -15.06
CA GLY A 429 23.82 5.39 -15.87
C GLY A 429 22.53 6.14 -16.19
N LEU A 430 21.84 5.72 -17.23
CA LEU A 430 20.56 6.30 -17.62
C LEU A 430 19.39 5.70 -16.82
N THR A 431 18.30 6.46 -16.75
CA THR A 431 16.97 6.02 -16.35
C THR A 431 16.27 5.30 -17.51
N GLU A 432 15.14 4.63 -17.23
CA GLU A 432 14.28 3.99 -18.24
C GLU A 432 13.79 4.96 -19.34
N ARG A 433 13.82 6.28 -19.07
CA ARG A 433 13.46 7.35 -20.01
C ARG A 433 14.67 8.03 -20.67
N GLY A 434 15.86 7.40 -20.62
CA GLY A 434 17.06 7.86 -21.33
C GLY A 434 17.80 9.05 -20.73
N ARG A 435 17.34 9.63 -19.61
CA ARG A 435 18.03 10.73 -18.90
C ARG A 435 19.00 10.21 -17.83
N PRO A 436 20.13 10.88 -17.54
CA PRO A 436 21.06 10.47 -16.47
C PRO A 436 20.39 10.38 -15.10
N LYS A 437 20.71 9.33 -14.32
CA LYS A 437 20.11 9.13 -12.98
C LYS A 437 20.42 10.27 -12.01
N LEU A 438 21.67 10.76 -11.97
CA LEU A 438 22.03 11.87 -11.09
C LEU A 438 21.24 13.14 -11.43
N GLU A 439 21.06 13.43 -12.72
CA GLU A 439 20.27 14.59 -13.17
C GLU A 439 18.81 14.49 -12.71
N ALA A 440 18.18 13.32 -12.89
CA ALA A 440 16.82 13.06 -12.43
C ALA A 440 16.68 13.10 -10.89
N VAL A 441 17.70 12.67 -10.15
CA VAL A 441 17.74 12.76 -8.67
C VAL A 441 17.94 14.19 -8.18
N VAL A 442 18.78 14.98 -8.85
CA VAL A 442 18.93 16.42 -8.57
C VAL A 442 17.63 17.16 -8.86
N GLU A 443 16.97 16.91 -10.00
CA GLU A 443 15.66 17.49 -10.33
C GLU A 443 14.58 17.13 -9.30
N ALA A 444 14.50 15.86 -8.87
CA ALA A 444 13.57 15.43 -7.83
C ALA A 444 13.85 16.13 -6.48
N ALA A 445 15.13 16.36 -6.15
CA ALA A 445 15.52 17.14 -4.97
C ALA A 445 15.20 18.63 -5.12
N GLU A 446 15.36 19.24 -6.31
CA GLU A 446 14.95 20.62 -6.57
C GLU A 446 13.41 20.77 -6.52
N THR A 447 12.64 19.80 -7.01
CA THR A 447 11.18 19.73 -6.84
C THR A 447 10.79 19.62 -5.36
N PHE A 448 11.50 18.81 -4.58
CA PHE A 448 11.31 18.73 -3.13
C PHE A 448 11.56 20.08 -2.44
N LEU A 449 12.63 20.80 -2.78
CA LEU A 449 12.92 22.12 -2.21
C LEU A 449 11.93 23.21 -2.68
N GLY A 450 11.43 23.12 -3.91
CA GLY A 450 10.49 24.09 -4.49
C GLY A 450 9.05 23.93 -3.98
N GLN A 451 8.59 22.70 -3.79
CA GLN A 451 7.19 22.40 -3.47
C GLN A 451 7.01 21.50 -2.23
N GLY A 452 7.95 20.58 -1.99
CA GLY A 452 7.86 19.49 -1.01
C GLY A 452 8.01 19.84 0.48
N ILE A 453 8.43 21.07 0.83
CA ILE A 453 8.75 21.45 2.22
C ILE A 453 8.61 22.96 2.48
N ARG A 454 8.22 23.38 3.70
CA ARG A 454 7.85 24.79 4.01
C ARG A 454 9.05 25.68 4.36
N LEU A 455 10.04 25.73 3.47
CA LEU A 455 11.27 26.52 3.65
C LEU A 455 10.99 28.03 3.83
N ASP A 456 10.06 28.58 3.05
CA ASP A 456 9.73 30.02 3.03
C ASP A 456 9.22 30.57 4.38
N THR A 457 8.66 29.69 5.21
CA THR A 457 8.13 30.04 6.54
C THR A 457 9.16 29.88 7.65
N GLY A 458 10.36 29.38 7.36
CA GLY A 458 11.36 29.00 8.36
C GLY A 458 10.89 27.91 9.34
N GLN A 459 9.78 27.23 9.05
CA GLN A 459 9.26 26.14 9.87
C GLN A 459 10.13 24.90 9.73
N ASP A 460 10.36 24.46 8.49
CA ASP A 460 11.09 23.23 8.18
C ASP A 460 12.54 23.53 7.70
N ARG A 461 13.45 22.56 7.80
CA ARG A 461 14.86 22.68 7.41
C ARG A 461 15.34 21.45 6.63
N VAL A 462 16.29 21.66 5.73
CA VAL A 462 16.91 20.60 4.92
C VAL A 462 18.43 20.65 5.03
N ALA A 463 19.06 19.48 5.05
CA ALA A 463 20.49 19.27 4.79
C ALA A 463 20.67 18.47 3.49
N VAL A 464 21.78 18.70 2.79
CA VAL A 464 22.15 18.00 1.55
C VAL A 464 23.50 17.32 1.74
N ILE A 465 23.52 16.00 1.61
CA ILE A 465 24.68 15.14 1.80
C ILE A 465 24.80 14.24 0.57
N ALA A 466 25.97 14.24 -0.07
CA ALA A 466 26.29 13.28 -1.12
C ALA A 466 27.14 12.12 -0.55
N PHE A 467 27.09 10.94 -1.15
CA PHE A 467 27.95 9.81 -0.76
C PHE A 467 28.47 9.00 -1.95
N ASN A 468 29.68 8.44 -1.79
CA ASN A 468 30.36 7.57 -2.77
C ASN A 468 31.45 6.75 -2.07
N ASP A 469 32.74 7.08 -2.22
CA ASP A 469 33.84 6.51 -1.41
C ASP A 469 33.72 6.91 0.07
N ARG A 470 33.13 8.08 0.31
CA ARG A 470 32.85 8.66 1.62
C ARG A 470 31.61 9.54 1.59
N ALA A 471 31.18 10.02 2.75
CA ALA A 471 30.18 11.07 2.84
C ALA A 471 30.78 12.46 2.55
N HIS A 472 29.98 13.31 1.93
CA HIS A 472 30.27 14.72 1.63
C HIS A 472 29.06 15.56 2.06
N PRO A 473 29.04 16.12 3.28
CA PRO A 473 28.02 17.07 3.69
C PRO A 473 28.17 18.37 2.89
N LEU A 474 27.31 18.57 1.89
CA LEU A 474 27.36 19.73 0.99
C LEU A 474 26.69 20.96 1.61
N GLN A 475 25.66 20.75 2.42
CA GLN A 475 24.95 21.77 3.19
C GLN A 475 24.33 21.15 4.45
N GLY A 476 24.54 21.78 5.61
CA GLY A 476 23.87 21.40 6.87
C GLY A 476 22.46 22.00 6.98
N LEU A 477 21.70 21.59 8.01
CA LEU A 477 20.29 21.96 8.20
C LEU A 477 20.06 23.48 8.12
N THR A 478 19.36 23.90 7.07
CA THR A 478 18.97 25.30 6.82
C THR A 478 17.57 25.39 6.21
N SER A 479 16.92 26.55 6.33
CA SER A 479 15.72 26.91 5.57
C SER A 479 16.04 27.74 4.31
N ASP A 480 17.32 28.10 4.10
CA ASP A 480 17.75 28.87 2.93
C ASP A 480 17.73 28.01 1.66
N ARG A 481 16.71 28.23 0.82
CA ARG A 481 16.54 27.53 -0.47
C ARG A 481 17.71 27.80 -1.44
N GLY A 482 18.32 28.99 -1.40
CA GLY A 482 19.45 29.36 -2.27
C GLY A 482 20.70 28.53 -1.97
N LEU A 483 21.06 28.41 -0.68
CA LEU A 483 22.15 27.53 -0.23
C LEU A 483 21.88 26.06 -0.58
N LEU A 484 20.62 25.62 -0.55
CA LEU A 484 20.23 24.24 -0.85
C LEU A 484 20.33 23.92 -2.37
N HIS A 485 19.88 24.79 -3.27
CA HIS A 485 20.17 24.63 -4.71
C HIS A 485 21.67 24.73 -5.02
N ALA A 486 22.39 25.63 -4.35
CA ALA A 486 23.85 25.72 -4.46
C ALA A 486 24.57 24.47 -3.91
N ALA A 487 23.92 23.65 -3.07
CA ALA A 487 24.42 22.35 -2.61
C ALA A 487 24.14 21.25 -3.63
N LEU A 488 22.93 21.17 -4.19
CA LEU A 488 22.59 20.19 -5.22
C LEU A 488 23.48 20.34 -6.47
N ARG A 489 23.79 21.58 -6.87
CA ARG A 489 24.73 21.88 -7.97
C ARG A 489 26.20 21.50 -7.69
N ARG A 490 26.54 21.09 -6.46
CA ARG A 490 27.86 20.60 -6.07
C ARG A 490 27.92 19.07 -5.94
N VAL A 491 26.84 18.33 -6.21
CA VAL A 491 26.87 16.86 -6.23
C VAL A 491 27.67 16.38 -7.45
N ALA A 492 28.82 15.76 -7.20
CA ALA A 492 29.76 15.33 -8.25
C ALA A 492 30.12 13.85 -8.11
N VAL A 493 30.05 13.12 -9.22
CA VAL A 493 30.23 11.66 -9.24
C VAL A 493 31.68 11.23 -8.99
N ARG A 494 31.88 10.32 -8.04
CA ARG A 494 33.13 9.59 -7.77
C ARG A 494 32.89 8.08 -7.81
N GLU A 495 33.95 7.29 -7.61
CA GLU A 495 33.87 5.83 -7.54
C GLU A 495 33.38 5.35 -6.16
N GLN A 496 32.94 4.08 -6.11
CA GLN A 496 32.34 3.40 -4.96
C GLN A 496 30.99 3.98 -4.47
N SER A 497 30.19 3.15 -3.79
CA SER A 497 28.94 3.56 -3.14
C SER A 497 28.91 3.08 -1.69
N ARG A 498 29.02 4.02 -0.74
CA ARG A 498 29.00 3.78 0.71
C ARG A 498 27.80 4.46 1.35
N VAL A 499 26.62 3.88 1.08
CA VAL A 499 25.34 4.36 1.63
C VAL A 499 25.33 4.36 3.16
N ASP A 500 26.08 3.46 3.80
CA ASP A 500 26.30 3.43 5.26
C ASP A 500 26.95 4.72 5.77
N LEU A 501 27.95 5.26 5.06
CA LEU A 501 28.60 6.52 5.41
C LEU A 501 27.68 7.71 5.16
N GLY A 502 26.89 7.68 4.08
CA GLY A 502 25.86 8.68 3.80
C GLY A 502 24.79 8.76 4.89
N VAL A 503 24.25 7.60 5.30
CA VAL A 503 23.26 7.46 6.38
C VAL A 503 23.85 7.83 7.74
N ALA A 504 25.12 7.50 8.01
CA ALA A 504 25.80 7.91 9.24
C ALA A 504 25.95 9.45 9.34
N ALA A 505 26.41 10.10 8.26
CA ALA A 505 26.52 11.56 8.20
C ALA A 505 25.14 12.25 8.32
N ALA A 506 24.11 11.69 7.69
CA ALA A 506 22.73 12.19 7.77
C ALA A 506 22.14 12.02 9.17
N THR A 507 22.44 10.91 9.85
CA THR A 507 22.07 10.67 11.25
C THR A 507 22.74 11.71 12.15
N ALA A 508 24.05 11.91 11.99
CA ALA A 508 24.82 12.88 12.78
C ALA A 508 24.32 14.32 12.61
N GLU A 509 23.88 14.71 11.41
CA GLU A 509 23.26 16.02 11.17
C GLU A 509 21.85 16.13 11.82
N LEU A 510 21.01 15.10 11.66
CA LEU A 510 19.67 15.03 12.24
C LEU A 510 19.64 14.83 13.77
N THR A 511 20.77 14.51 14.41
CA THR A 511 20.96 14.53 15.87
C THR A 511 21.92 15.62 16.34
N GLY A 512 22.47 16.41 15.42
CA GLY A 512 23.52 17.39 15.70
C GLY A 512 22.99 18.74 16.20
N PRO A 513 23.90 19.68 16.54
CA PRO A 513 23.54 20.97 17.13
C PRO A 513 22.77 21.92 16.19
N ARG A 514 22.67 21.61 14.89
CA ARG A 514 21.84 22.36 13.93
C ARG A 514 20.37 21.92 13.90
N ARG A 515 20.04 20.76 14.50
CA ARG A 515 18.67 20.24 14.65
C ARG A 515 17.84 21.17 15.52
N ARG A 516 16.59 21.42 15.14
CA ARG A 516 15.61 22.17 15.93
C ARG A 516 15.01 21.28 17.03
N PRO A 517 15.01 21.70 18.32
CA PRO A 517 14.30 20.99 19.38
C PRO A 517 12.82 20.81 19.04
N GLY A 518 12.27 19.63 19.34
CA GLY A 518 10.88 19.28 19.03
C GLY A 518 10.59 18.95 17.55
N ALA A 519 11.50 19.22 16.61
CA ALA A 519 11.27 18.90 15.20
C ALA A 519 11.24 17.39 14.93
N ALA A 520 10.35 16.97 14.03
CA ALA A 520 10.38 15.63 13.46
C ALA A 520 11.65 15.46 12.61
N LYS A 521 12.19 14.23 12.56
CA LYS A 521 13.39 13.91 11.78
C LYS A 521 13.00 13.03 10.60
N ALA A 522 13.40 13.38 9.39
CA ALA A 522 13.23 12.55 8.20
C ALA A 522 14.55 12.39 7.42
N MET A 523 14.77 11.22 6.83
CA MET A 523 15.91 10.95 5.96
C MET A 523 15.40 10.45 4.61
N ILE A 524 15.93 11.02 3.53
CA ILE A 524 15.48 10.84 2.16
C ILE A 524 16.69 10.36 1.35
N VAL A 525 16.79 9.03 1.16
CA VAL A 525 17.95 8.39 0.51
C VAL A 525 17.68 8.17 -0.99
N LEU A 526 18.35 8.94 -1.83
CA LEU A 526 18.18 8.98 -3.28
C LEU A 526 19.35 8.24 -3.96
N SER A 527 19.16 6.95 -4.23
CA SER A 527 20.15 6.04 -4.84
C SER A 527 19.49 5.19 -5.93
N ASP A 528 20.28 4.60 -6.82
CA ASP A 528 19.81 3.55 -7.73
C ASP A 528 19.79 2.15 -7.08
N GLY A 529 20.24 2.04 -5.82
CA GLY A 529 20.19 0.80 -5.05
C GLY A 529 21.25 -0.23 -5.47
N ARG A 530 22.26 0.17 -6.25
CA ARG A 530 23.47 -0.62 -6.53
C ARG A 530 24.61 -0.17 -5.61
N ALA A 531 24.45 -0.51 -4.33
CA ALA A 531 25.52 -0.48 -3.33
C ALA A 531 26.40 -1.73 -3.47
#